data_AF-A0A0P6YDN5-F1
#
_entry.id   AF-A0A0P6YDN5-F1
#
_cell.length_a   1.000
_cell.length_b   1.000
_cell.length_c   1.000
_cell.angle_alpha   90.00
_cell.angle_beta   90.00
_cell.angle_gamma   90.00
#
_symmetry.space_group_name_H-M   'P 1'
#
loop_
_entity.id
_entity.type
_entity.pdbx_description
1 polymer ?
#
loop_
_entity_poly.entity_id
_entity_poly.type
_entity_poly.pdbx_seq_one_letter_code
_entity_poly.pdbx_strand_id
1 'polypeptide(L)'
;MGKYTDYKRQPSLNEREANSKLHPIWQGVGFGLMILTPVLGYFGALALLDENARRGWATIPADLLAPGSDPLLYVKIILTIALMLVIFTFFQLITYVLYRLFGPSRYGPLDVPPVAYPKRRKRQR
;
A
#
# COMPACT_ATOMS: atom_id res chain seq x y z
N MET A 1 12.13 -5.16 -48.14
CA MET A 1 10.94 -5.55 -47.34
C MET A 1 11.22 -5.23 -45.89
N GLY A 2 10.47 -4.29 -45.30
CA GLY A 2 10.66 -3.85 -43.92
C GLY A 2 9.80 -2.62 -43.68
N LYS A 3 8.49 -2.81 -43.49
CA LYS A 3 7.52 -1.70 -43.40
C LYS A 3 6.47 -1.86 -42.30
N TYR A 4 6.82 -2.58 -41.22
CA TYR A 4 6.02 -2.55 -40.00
C TYR A 4 6.97 -2.53 -38.81
N THR A 5 7.59 -1.36 -38.59
CA THR A 5 8.22 -1.06 -37.30
C THR A 5 7.09 -0.89 -36.31
N ASP A 6 6.94 -1.89 -35.44
CA ASP A 6 5.94 -1.96 -34.39
C ASP A 6 6.14 -0.77 -33.42
N TYR A 7 5.35 0.28 -33.60
CA TYR A 7 5.37 1.44 -32.70
C TYR A 7 4.71 1.02 -31.38
N LYS A 8 5.54 0.59 -30.42
CA LYS A 8 5.11 0.47 -29.02
C LYS A 8 4.64 1.84 -28.52
N ARG A 9 3.32 2.02 -28.54
CA ARG A 9 2.56 3.18 -28.07
C ARG A 9 2.96 3.47 -26.62
N GLN A 10 3.67 4.56 -26.38
CA GLN A 10 3.83 5.09 -25.03
C GLN A 10 2.49 5.72 -24.64
N PRO A 11 1.81 5.26 -23.57
CA PRO A 11 0.54 5.83 -23.14
C PRO A 11 0.73 7.32 -22.87
N SER A 12 -0.16 8.14 -23.41
CA SER A 12 -0.10 9.59 -23.25
C SER A 12 -0.26 9.96 -21.77
N LEU A 13 0.40 11.03 -21.31
CA LEU A 13 0.37 11.46 -19.91
C LEU A 13 -1.08 11.63 -19.40
N ASN A 14 -1.97 12.12 -20.27
CA ASN A 14 -3.39 12.33 -19.98
C ASN A 14 -4.18 11.02 -19.79
N GLU A 15 -3.85 9.94 -20.52
CA GLU A 15 -4.45 8.60 -20.31
C GLU A 15 -4.04 8.01 -18.97
N ARG A 16 -2.82 8.31 -18.49
CA ARG A 16 -2.37 7.91 -17.15
C ARG A 16 -3.12 8.68 -16.08
N GLU A 17 -3.36 9.97 -16.27
CA GLU A 17 -4.06 10.83 -15.32
C GLU A 17 -5.55 10.47 -15.17
N ALA A 18 -6.23 10.12 -16.27
CA ALA A 18 -7.62 9.63 -16.22
C ALA A 18 -7.73 8.29 -15.48
N ASN A 19 -6.75 7.39 -15.64
CA ASN A 19 -6.66 6.12 -14.92
C ASN A 19 -6.21 6.30 -13.45
N SER A 20 -5.57 7.43 -13.13
CA SER A 20 -5.03 7.73 -11.79
C SER A 20 -6.05 8.36 -10.84
N LYS A 21 -7.29 8.55 -11.28
CA LYS A 21 -8.38 8.89 -10.37
C LYS A 21 -8.75 7.66 -9.55
N LEU A 22 -7.92 7.35 -8.55
CA LEU A 22 -8.20 6.40 -7.48
C LEU A 22 -9.61 6.70 -6.96
N HIS A 23 -10.51 5.74 -7.14
CA HIS A 23 -11.91 5.92 -6.80
C HIS A 23 -12.04 6.24 -5.30
N PRO A 24 -12.81 7.27 -4.91
CA PRO A 24 -12.79 7.86 -3.56
C PRO A 24 -13.09 6.85 -2.43
N ILE A 25 -13.90 5.83 -2.69
CA ILE A 25 -14.17 4.74 -1.74
C ILE A 25 -12.86 4.06 -1.28
N TRP A 26 -11.93 3.86 -2.21
CA TRP A 26 -10.70 3.18 -1.90
C TRP A 26 -9.68 4.04 -1.17
N GLN A 27 -9.81 5.37 -1.23
CA GLN A 27 -9.07 6.27 -0.35
C GLN A 27 -9.55 6.13 1.10
N GLY A 28 -10.87 5.93 1.30
CA GLY A 28 -11.47 5.69 2.62
C GLY A 28 -11.01 4.39 3.29
N VAL A 29 -10.88 3.31 2.53
CA VAL A 29 -10.37 2.02 3.06
C VAL A 29 -8.94 2.18 3.57
N GLY A 30 -8.07 2.87 2.82
CA GLY A 30 -6.69 3.12 3.24
C GLY A 30 -6.62 3.96 4.53
N PHE A 31 -7.46 4.99 4.65
CA PHE A 31 -7.53 5.81 5.86
C PHE A 31 -7.99 4.99 7.09
N GLY A 32 -9.02 4.16 6.93
CA GLY A 32 -9.48 3.27 8.00
C GLY A 32 -8.38 2.30 8.45
N LEU A 33 -7.67 1.70 7.50
CA LEU A 33 -6.52 0.82 7.79
C LEU A 33 -5.39 1.56 8.50
N MET A 34 -5.11 2.82 8.12
CA MET A 34 -4.05 3.62 8.76
C MET A 34 -4.29 3.85 10.25
N ILE A 35 -5.55 3.97 10.68
CA ILE A 35 -5.92 4.12 12.09
C ILE A 35 -6.05 2.75 12.78
N LEU A 36 -6.68 1.79 12.11
CA LEU A 36 -6.95 0.47 12.69
C LEU A 36 -5.66 -0.34 12.94
N THR A 37 -4.69 -0.25 12.03
CA THR A 37 -3.44 -1.02 12.09
C THR A 37 -2.61 -0.71 13.35
N PRO A 38 -2.28 0.55 13.70
CA PRO A 38 -1.50 0.82 14.91
C PRO A 38 -2.24 0.41 16.19
N VAL A 39 -3.57 0.50 16.22
CA VAL A 39 -4.39 0.02 17.34
C VAL A 39 -4.23 -1.49 17.50
N LEU A 40 -4.44 -2.27 16.43
CA LEU A 40 -4.26 -3.72 16.45
C LEU A 40 -2.80 -4.13 16.74
N GLY A 41 -1.82 -3.39 16.21
CA GLY A 41 -0.41 -3.63 16.45
C GLY A 41 -0.05 -3.48 17.94
N TYR A 42 -0.58 -2.45 18.61
CA TYR A 42 -0.31 -2.23 20.03
C TYR A 42 -0.92 -3.33 20.91
N PHE A 43 -2.20 -3.66 20.69
CA PHE A 43 -2.84 -4.75 21.43
C PHE A 43 -2.20 -6.10 21.15
N GLY A 44 -1.80 -6.36 19.91
CA GLY A 44 -1.04 -7.55 19.53
C GLY A 44 0.31 -7.62 20.24
N ALA A 45 1.02 -6.50 20.38
CA ALA A 45 2.30 -6.45 21.08
C ALA A 45 2.14 -6.77 22.57
N LEU A 46 1.12 -6.23 23.23
CA LEU A 46 0.81 -6.55 24.62
C LEU A 46 0.47 -8.03 24.81
N ALA A 47 -0.36 -8.60 23.93
CA ALA A 47 -0.74 -10.02 23.99
C ALA A 47 0.47 -10.95 23.79
N LEU A 48 1.36 -10.62 22.85
CA LEU A 48 2.59 -11.39 22.61
C LEU A 48 3.57 -11.31 23.78
N LEU A 49 3.66 -10.16 24.45
CA LEU A 49 4.51 -10.01 25.63
C LEU A 49 3.95 -10.76 26.84
N ASP A 50 2.64 -10.75 27.06
CA ASP A 50 2.00 -11.55 28.12
C ASP A 50 2.23 -13.06 27.87
N GLU A 51 2.05 -13.52 26.63
CA GLU A 51 2.31 -14.91 26.29
C GLU A 51 3.81 -15.27 26.40
N ASN A 52 4.70 -14.32 26.09
CA ASN A 52 6.13 -14.50 26.32
C ASN A 52 6.49 -14.61 27.80
N ALA A 53 5.86 -13.81 28.66
CA ALA A 53 6.07 -13.90 30.10
C ALA A 53 5.61 -15.25 30.66
N ARG A 54 4.57 -15.85 30.07
CA ARG A 54 4.03 -17.17 30.49
C ARG A 54 4.86 -18.34 29.98
N ARG A 55 5.31 -18.31 28.72
CA ARG A 55 5.97 -19.45 28.05
C ARG A 55 7.49 -19.35 27.97
N GLY A 56 8.06 -18.15 28.09
CA GLY A 56 9.51 -17.94 28.06
C GLY A 56 10.20 -18.27 26.73
N TRP A 57 9.47 -18.26 25.61
CA TRP A 57 9.97 -18.58 24.27
C TRP A 57 11.04 -17.61 23.73
N ALA A 58 11.08 -16.36 24.19
CA ALA A 58 12.09 -15.38 23.80
C ALA A 58 12.68 -14.65 25.03
N THR A 59 14.00 -14.72 25.17
CA THR A 59 14.73 -13.97 26.21
C THR A 59 14.89 -12.52 25.76
N ILE A 60 14.42 -11.58 26.59
CA ILE A 60 14.56 -10.14 26.32
C ILE A 60 15.93 -9.69 26.83
N PRO A 61 16.85 -9.23 25.96
CA PRO A 61 18.15 -8.73 26.39
C PRO A 61 17.99 -7.45 27.22
N ALA A 62 18.86 -7.27 28.20
CA ALA A 62 18.83 -6.12 29.11
C ALA A 62 19.01 -4.77 28.39
N ASP A 63 19.68 -4.75 27.24
CA ASP A 63 19.89 -3.54 26.43
C ASP A 63 18.60 -2.95 25.86
N LEU A 64 17.54 -3.76 25.77
CA LEU A 64 16.22 -3.31 25.32
C LEU A 64 15.33 -2.82 26.46
N LEU A 65 15.83 -2.81 27.70
CA LEU A 65 15.10 -2.29 28.84
C LEU A 65 15.25 -0.76 28.89
N ALA A 66 14.12 -0.07 28.91
CA ALA A 66 14.12 1.39 28.98
C ALA A 66 14.43 1.86 30.42
N PRO A 67 15.29 2.87 30.60
CA PRO A 67 15.44 3.51 31.90
C PRO A 67 14.18 4.34 32.21
N GLY A 68 13.30 3.84 33.08
CA GLY A 68 12.07 4.53 33.46
C GLY A 68 11.04 3.65 34.16
N SER A 69 9.81 4.15 34.26
CA SER A 69 8.70 3.49 34.98
C SER A 69 8.17 2.22 34.28
N ASP A 70 8.34 2.10 32.96
CA ASP A 70 8.00 0.89 32.20
C ASP A 70 9.27 0.31 31.57
N PRO A 71 9.89 -0.72 32.18
CA PRO A 71 11.10 -1.33 31.66
C PRO A 71 10.96 -1.90 30.25
N LEU A 72 9.75 -2.28 29.82
CA LEU A 72 9.50 -2.94 28.54
C LEU A 72 9.09 -1.96 27.43
N LEU A 73 9.21 -0.65 27.66
CA LEU A 73 8.73 0.37 26.73
C LEU A 73 9.32 0.24 25.32
N TYR A 74 10.64 0.07 25.19
CA TYR A 74 11.28 -0.07 23.87
C TYR A 74 10.85 -1.35 23.16
N VAL A 75 10.74 -2.46 23.89
CA VAL A 75 10.26 -3.73 23.35
C VAL A 75 8.83 -3.57 22.83
N LYS A 76 7.93 -2.94 23.61
CA LYS A 76 6.54 -2.67 23.19
C LYS A 76 6.48 -1.87 21.91
N ILE A 77 7.27 -0.79 21.79
CA ILE A 77 7.30 0.06 20.58
C ILE A 77 7.79 -0.72 19.37
N ILE A 78 8.94 -1.41 19.49
CA ILE A 78 9.52 -2.18 18.40
C ILE A 78 8.55 -3.26 17.91
N LEU A 79 7.95 -3.99 18.85
CA LEU A 79 7.02 -5.08 18.54
C LEU A 79 5.72 -4.53 17.92
N THR A 80 5.22 -3.39 18.41
CA THR A 80 4.07 -2.68 17.83
C THR A 80 4.34 -2.27 16.38
N ILE A 81 5.50 -1.66 16.10
CA ILE A 81 5.88 -1.25 14.74
C ILE A 81 6.04 -2.47 13.83
N ALA A 82 6.68 -3.53 14.32
CA ALA A 82 6.84 -4.77 13.57
C ALA A 82 5.49 -5.40 13.21
N LEU A 83 4.58 -5.53 14.17
CA LEU A 83 3.22 -6.03 13.94
C LEU A 83 2.42 -5.12 13.03
N MET A 84 2.53 -3.79 13.21
CA MET A 84 1.87 -2.82 12.35
C MET A 84 2.27 -3.03 10.89
N LEU A 85 3.56 -3.20 10.60
CA LEU A 85 4.05 -3.49 9.25
C LEU A 85 3.52 -4.81 8.70
N VAL A 86 3.51 -5.87 9.50
CA VAL A 86 2.99 -7.18 9.08
C VAL A 86 1.48 -7.10 8.78
N ILE A 87 0.71 -6.53 9.70
CA ILE A 87 -0.75 -6.38 9.58
C ILE A 87 -1.08 -5.48 8.38
N PHE A 88 -0.38 -4.36 8.22
CA PHE A 88 -0.57 -3.46 7.09
C PHE A 88 -0.29 -4.16 5.76
N THR A 89 0.81 -4.91 5.66
CA THR A 89 1.18 -5.68 4.46
C THR A 89 0.11 -6.72 4.14
N PHE A 90 -0.41 -7.40 5.16
CA PHE A 90 -1.49 -8.37 5.02
C PHE A 90 -2.77 -7.74 4.48
N PHE A 91 -3.22 -6.63 5.07
CA PHE A 91 -4.39 -5.90 4.56
C PHE A 91 -4.17 -5.35 3.15
N GLN A 92 -2.97 -4.86 2.84
CA GLN A 92 -2.61 -4.40 1.49
C GLN A 92 -2.69 -5.53 0.46
N LEU A 93 -2.29 -6.74 0.83
CA LEU A 93 -2.41 -7.91 -0.03
C LEU A 93 -3.89 -8.25 -0.27
N ILE A 94 -4.72 -8.22 0.78
CA ILE A 94 -6.17 -8.42 0.65
C ILE A 94 -6.79 -7.39 -0.27
N THR A 95 -6.50 -6.10 -0.07
CA THR A 95 -7.06 -5.04 -0.92
C THR A 95 -6.62 -5.22 -2.37
N TYR A 96 -5.36 -5.55 -2.62
CA TYR A 96 -4.86 -5.85 -3.96
C TYR A 96 -5.64 -7.01 -4.63
N VAL A 97 -5.89 -8.10 -3.91
CA VAL A 97 -6.68 -9.23 -4.42
C VAL A 97 -8.12 -8.79 -4.71
N LEU A 98 -8.75 -8.03 -3.81
CA LEU A 98 -10.10 -7.51 -4.02
C LEU A 98 -10.17 -6.59 -5.24
N TYR A 99 -9.20 -5.70 -5.41
CA TYR A 99 -9.10 -4.84 -6.59
C TYR A 99 -8.95 -5.62 -7.88
N ARG A 100 -8.18 -6.71 -7.84
CA ARG A 100 -7.97 -7.54 -9.01
C ARG A 100 -9.25 -8.27 -9.42
N LEU A 101 -10.08 -8.67 -8.46
CA LEU A 101 -11.32 -9.40 -8.70
C LEU A 101 -12.51 -8.49 -9.05
N PHE A 102 -12.63 -7.35 -8.37
CA PHE A 102 -13.78 -6.45 -8.45
C PHE A 102 -13.45 -5.11 -9.13
N GLY A 103 -12.28 -5.00 -9.75
CA GLY A 103 -11.85 -3.79 -10.45
C GLY A 103 -12.74 -3.49 -11.66
N PRO A 104 -13.18 -2.23 -11.86
CA PRO A 104 -14.00 -1.85 -12.99
C PRO A 104 -13.24 -2.01 -14.33
N SER A 105 -13.98 -2.22 -15.42
CA SER A 105 -13.42 -2.23 -16.77
C SER A 105 -12.84 -0.85 -17.13
N ARG A 106 -11.72 -0.84 -17.87
CA ARG A 106 -11.00 0.40 -18.24
C ARG A 106 -11.76 1.35 -19.16
N TYR A 107 -12.78 0.85 -19.85
CA TYR A 107 -13.62 1.62 -20.77
C TYR A 107 -15.08 1.38 -20.39
N GLY A 108 -15.85 2.47 -20.32
CA GLY A 108 -17.30 2.41 -20.26
C GLY A 108 -17.89 2.09 -21.64
N PRO A 109 -19.20 1.76 -21.72
CA PRO A 109 -19.86 1.41 -22.98
C PRO A 109 -19.84 2.52 -24.05
N LEU A 110 -19.66 3.77 -23.63
CA LEU A 110 -19.65 4.96 -24.48
C LEU A 110 -18.24 5.55 -24.67
N ASP A 111 -17.21 4.98 -24.04
CA ASP A 111 -15.86 5.53 -24.08
C ASP A 111 -15.14 5.09 -25.36
N VAL A 112 -14.84 6.06 -26.23
CA VAL A 112 -13.99 5.83 -27.40
C VAL A 112 -12.51 5.86 -27.01
N PRO A 113 -11.66 4.97 -27.56
CA PRO A 113 -10.24 5.01 -27.29
C PRO A 113 -9.68 6.36 -27.77
N PRO A 114 -8.83 7.02 -26.97
CA PRO A 114 -8.33 8.34 -27.31
C PRO A 114 -7.50 8.27 -28.60
N VAL A 115 -7.86 9.14 -29.55
CA VAL A 115 -7.24 9.26 -30.87
C VAL A 115 -5.99 10.12 -30.73
N ALA A 116 -4.82 9.56 -31.03
CA ALA A 116 -3.57 10.29 -30.99
C ALA A 116 -3.45 11.22 -32.20
N TYR A 117 -3.50 12.54 -31.97
CA TYR A 117 -3.20 13.51 -33.02
C TYR A 117 -1.68 13.71 -33.14
N PRO A 118 -1.08 13.57 -34.34
CA PRO A 118 0.33 13.89 -34.54
C PRO A 118 0.54 15.38 -34.27
N LYS A 119 1.35 15.69 -33.24
CA LYS A 119 1.69 17.07 -32.87
C LYS A 119 2.42 17.73 -34.03
N ARG A 120 1.76 18.65 -34.74
CA ARG A 120 2.34 19.40 -35.85
C ARG A 120 3.52 20.21 -35.32
N ARG A 121 4.75 19.86 -35.72
CA ARG A 121 5.97 20.59 -35.36
C ARG A 121 5.84 22.03 -35.86
N LYS A 122 5.69 22.99 -34.94
CA LYS A 122 5.77 24.42 -35.29
C LYS A 122 7.20 24.70 -35.73
N ARG A 123 7.36 25.06 -37.00
CA ARG A 123 8.63 25.48 -37.60
C ARG A 123 8.96 26.83 -36.97
N GLN A 124 9.92 26.87 -36.04
CA GLN A 124 10.48 28.12 -35.53
C GLN A 124 11.17 28.81 -36.72
N ARG A 125 10.76 30.04 -37.01
CA ARG A 125 11.46 30.96 -37.92
C ARG A 125 12.34 31.86 -37.09
#